data_AF-A0A7G5H2T2-F1
#
_entry.id   AF-A0A7G5H2T2-F1
#
_cell.length_a   1.000
_cell.length_b   1.000
_cell.length_c   1.000
_cell.angle_alpha   90.00
_cell.angle_beta   90.00
_cell.angle_gamma   90.00
#
_symmetry.space_group_name_H-M   'P 1'
#
loop_
_entity.id
_entity.type
_entity.pdbx_description
1 polymer ?
#
loop_
_entity_poly.entity_id
_entity_poly.type
_entity_poly.pdbx_seq_one_letter_code
_entity_poly.pdbx_strand_id
1 'polypeptide(L)'
;MRCIFCKQDSSGSRSVEHIVPESLGNKSHVLPTGVVCDRCNQYFALKIEKVLLEQEFFKNLRHRNAIESKRGRISPSEKVLGTITFSEGEIYISNKGMNVVTVDPLSAQFIMSEW
;
A
#
# COMPACT_ATOMS: atom_id res chain seq x y z
N MET A 1 -32.14 10.31 -11.33
CA MET A 1 -30.71 10.72 -11.42
C MET A 1 -30.06 9.91 -12.52
N ARG A 2 -28.83 10.21 -12.95
CA ARG A 2 -28.11 9.35 -13.91
C ARG A 2 -26.74 8.98 -13.40
N CYS A 3 -26.43 7.68 -13.38
CA CYS A 3 -25.12 7.16 -13.01
C CYS A 3 -24.03 7.74 -13.92
N ILE A 4 -22.93 8.22 -13.35
CA ILE A 4 -21.84 8.81 -14.15
C ILE A 4 -21.12 7.81 -15.06
N PHE A 5 -21.16 6.51 -14.75
CA PHE A 5 -20.51 5.47 -15.54
C PHE A 5 -21.44 4.88 -16.61
N CYS A 6 -22.52 4.20 -16.21
CA CYS A 6 -23.40 3.51 -17.15
C CYS A 6 -24.55 4.38 -17.71
N LYS A 7 -24.72 5.61 -17.22
CA LYS A 7 -25.75 6.57 -17.63
C LYS A 7 -27.21 6.13 -17.38
N GLN A 8 -27.43 4.96 -16.77
CA GLN A 8 -28.76 4.46 -16.37
C GLN A 8 -29.31 5.22 -15.15
N ASP A 9 -30.62 5.07 -14.89
CA ASP A 9 -31.23 5.65 -13.69
C ASP A 9 -30.61 5.05 -12.43
N SER A 10 -30.33 5.92 -11.47
CA SER A 10 -29.68 5.62 -10.21
C SER A 10 -30.47 6.15 -9.01
N SER A 11 -31.73 6.55 -9.22
CA SER A 11 -32.57 7.16 -8.19
C SER A 11 -32.81 6.24 -6.99
N GLY A 12 -32.86 4.92 -7.21
CA GLY A 12 -33.04 3.91 -6.18
C GLY A 12 -31.74 3.41 -5.53
N SER A 13 -30.56 3.91 -5.93
CA SER A 13 -29.28 3.45 -5.39
C SER A 13 -29.09 3.90 -3.96
N ARG A 14 -28.51 3.04 -3.12
CA ARG A 14 -28.36 3.29 -1.67
C ARG A 14 -26.91 3.31 -1.22
N SER A 15 -26.00 2.79 -2.04
CA SER A 15 -24.60 2.69 -1.68
C SER A 15 -23.94 4.07 -1.65
N VAL A 16 -23.06 4.27 -0.67
CA VAL A 16 -22.17 5.42 -0.60
C VAL A 16 -20.88 5.05 -1.32
N GLU A 17 -20.48 5.86 -2.28
CA GLU A 17 -19.25 5.65 -3.04
C GLU A 17 -18.16 6.58 -2.53
N HIS A 18 -16.96 6.06 -2.31
CA HIS A 18 -15.80 6.87 -1.97
C HIS A 18 -15.01 7.23 -3.24
N ILE A 19 -14.60 8.49 -3.39
CA ILE A 19 -13.80 8.93 -4.56
C ILE A 19 -12.47 8.17 -4.64
N VAL A 20 -11.85 8.00 -3.47
CA VAL A 20 -10.72 7.08 -3.24
C VAL A 20 -11.21 5.99 -2.29
N PRO A 21 -10.96 4.70 -2.53
CA PRO A 21 -11.47 3.63 -1.67
C PRO A 21 -11.11 3.83 -0.19
N GLU A 22 -12.02 3.49 0.72
CA GLU A 22 -11.76 3.50 2.17
C GLU A 22 -10.53 2.63 2.53
N SER A 23 -10.32 1.54 1.79
CA SER A 23 -9.16 0.65 1.93
C SER A 23 -7.81 1.32 1.59
N LEU A 24 -7.82 2.50 0.98
CA LEU A 24 -6.65 3.35 0.75
C LEU A 24 -6.58 4.55 1.71
N GLY A 25 -7.38 4.55 2.78
CA GLY A 25 -7.30 5.52 3.87
C GLY A 25 -8.29 6.69 3.78
N ASN A 26 -9.16 6.72 2.76
CA ASN A 26 -10.15 7.79 2.63
C ASN A 26 -11.37 7.57 3.55
N LYS A 27 -11.50 8.41 4.58
CA LYS A 27 -12.58 8.32 5.57
C LYS A 27 -13.75 9.31 5.33
N SER A 28 -13.58 10.31 4.46
CA SER A 28 -14.48 11.46 4.39
C SER A 28 -14.93 11.84 2.98
N HIS A 29 -14.12 11.60 1.95
CA HIS A 29 -14.41 12.06 0.60
C HIS A 29 -15.30 11.07 -0.13
N VAL A 30 -16.61 11.28 0.01
CA VAL A 30 -17.66 10.46 -0.60
C VAL A 30 -18.42 11.24 -1.67
N LEU A 31 -18.93 10.52 -2.65
CA LEU A 31 -19.88 11.06 -3.62
C LEU A 31 -21.30 11.01 -3.05
N PRO A 32 -22.16 12.00 -3.40
CA PRO A 32 -23.58 11.93 -3.08
C PRO A 32 -24.22 10.63 -3.60
N THR A 33 -25.11 10.05 -2.79
CA THR A 33 -25.85 8.84 -3.16
C THR A 33 -26.56 9.03 -4.50
N GLY A 34 -26.49 8.01 -5.36
CA GLY A 34 -27.09 8.04 -6.70
C GLY A 34 -26.20 8.66 -7.78
N VAL A 35 -25.04 9.26 -7.46
CA VAL A 35 -24.06 9.67 -8.49
C VAL A 35 -23.50 8.46 -9.22
N VAL A 36 -23.25 7.37 -8.48
CA VAL A 36 -22.88 6.04 -9.00
C VAL A 36 -23.98 5.06 -8.59
N CYS A 37 -24.47 4.25 -9.54
CA CYS A 37 -25.46 3.23 -9.20
C CYS A 37 -24.83 2.02 -8.50
N ASP A 38 -25.62 1.29 -7.72
CA ASP A 38 -25.14 0.14 -6.94
C ASP A 38 -24.44 -0.91 -7.81
N ARG A 39 -24.93 -1.15 -9.03
CA ARG A 39 -24.31 -2.07 -10.01
C ARG A 39 -22.90 -1.62 -10.40
N CYS A 40 -22.70 -0.34 -10.68
CA CYS A 40 -21.40 0.21 -11.07
C CYS A 40 -20.43 0.22 -9.88
N ASN A 41 -20.90 0.64 -8.70
CA ASN A 41 -20.11 0.57 -7.46
C ASN A 41 -19.62 -0.87 -7.20
N GLN A 42 -20.54 -1.86 -7.22
CA GLN A 42 -20.18 -3.26 -7.03
C GLN A 42 -19.17 -3.76 -8.07
N TYR A 43 -19.29 -3.31 -9.32
CA TYR A 43 -18.32 -3.65 -10.37
C TYR A 43 -16.93 -3.10 -10.05
N PHE A 44 -16.81 -1.82 -9.65
CA PHE A 44 -15.53 -1.22 -9.26
C PHE A 44 -14.91 -1.95 -8.07
N ALA A 45 -15.69 -2.21 -7.02
CA ALA A 45 -15.22 -2.93 -5.84
C ALA A 45 -14.66 -4.33 -6.18
N LEU A 46 -15.37 -5.10 -7.02
CA LEU A 46 -15.01 -6.49 -7.32
C LEU A 46 -13.97 -6.66 -8.42
N LYS A 47 -14.00 -5.81 -9.46
CA LYS A 47 -13.21 -6.00 -10.68
C LYS A 47 -12.02 -5.06 -10.80
N ILE A 48 -12.02 -3.96 -10.06
CA ILE A 48 -10.97 -2.93 -10.15
C ILE A 48 -10.27 -2.81 -8.80
N GLU A 49 -10.97 -2.38 -7.77
CA GLU A 49 -10.37 -2.11 -6.46
C GLU A 49 -9.75 -3.36 -5.84
N LYS A 50 -10.47 -4.49 -5.85
CA LYS A 50 -9.94 -5.75 -5.34
C LYS A 50 -8.62 -6.14 -6.02
N VAL A 51 -8.58 -6.08 -7.36
CA VAL A 51 -7.39 -6.45 -8.15
C VAL A 51 -6.24 -5.50 -7.85
N LEU A 52 -6.52 -4.20 -7.72
CA LEU A 52 -5.53 -3.18 -7.38
C LEU A 52 -4.96 -3.38 -5.97
N LEU A 53 -5.82 -3.62 -4.98
CA LEU A 53 -5.41 -3.83 -3.58
C LEU A 53 -4.65 -5.14 -3.35
N GLU A 54 -4.76 -6.10 -4.27
CA GLU A 54 -4.01 -7.35 -4.24
C GLU A 54 -2.56 -7.21 -4.73
N GLN A 55 -2.23 -6.11 -5.41
CA GLN A 55 -0.86 -5.83 -5.85
C GLN A 55 0.08 -5.54 -4.68
N GLU A 56 1.33 -6.00 -4.80
CA GLU A 56 2.35 -5.90 -3.74
C GLU A 56 2.61 -4.46 -3.30
N PHE A 57 2.58 -3.52 -4.25
CA PHE A 57 2.74 -2.09 -3.98
C PHE A 57 1.67 -1.59 -3.00
N PHE A 58 0.39 -1.87 -3.26
CA PHE A 58 -0.71 -1.39 -2.43
C PHE A 58 -0.78 -2.10 -1.08
N LYS A 59 -0.43 -3.39 -1.01
CA LYS A 59 -0.26 -4.10 0.26
C LYS A 59 0.79 -3.44 1.14
N ASN A 60 1.96 -3.15 0.57
CA ASN A 60 3.05 -2.46 1.24
C ASN A 60 2.66 -1.04 1.68
N LEU A 61 2.05 -0.27 0.78
CA LEU A 61 1.62 1.10 1.05
C LEU A 61 0.65 1.14 2.23
N ARG A 62 -0.36 0.27 2.23
CA ARG A 62 -1.33 0.17 3.33
C ARG A 62 -0.70 -0.25 4.64
N HIS A 63 0.24 -1.20 4.61
CA HIS A 63 0.95 -1.64 5.81
C HIS A 63 1.80 -0.52 6.42
N ARG A 64 2.64 0.15 5.61
CA ARG A 64 3.55 1.23 6.07
C ARG A 64 2.81 2.43 6.63
N ASN A 65 1.66 2.76 6.03
CA ASN A 65 0.83 3.89 6.47
C ASN A 65 -0.18 3.49 7.55
N ALA A 66 -0.09 2.27 8.10
CA ALA A 66 -1.02 1.74 9.11
C ALA A 66 -2.50 1.91 8.71
N ILE A 67 -2.80 1.75 7.41
CA ILE A 67 -4.17 1.88 6.89
C ILE A 67 -4.96 0.65 7.32
N GLU A 68 -5.87 0.87 8.24
CA GLU A 68 -6.76 -0.15 8.75
C GLU A 68 -7.76 -0.61 7.67
N SER A 69 -8.02 -1.91 7.66
CA SER A 69 -9.22 -2.44 7.03
C SER A 69 -10.46 -1.97 7.79
N LYS A 70 -11.63 -2.09 7.15
CA LYS A 70 -12.94 -1.82 7.78
C LYS A 70 -13.18 -2.58 9.10
N ARG A 71 -12.42 -3.66 9.37
CA ARG A 71 -12.46 -4.44 10.61
C ARG A 71 -11.41 -4.01 11.65
N GLY A 72 -10.75 -2.87 11.46
CA GLY A 72 -9.71 -2.35 12.37
C GLY A 72 -8.40 -3.13 12.34
N ARG A 73 -8.14 -3.91 11.27
CA ARG A 73 -6.91 -4.71 11.13
C ARG A 73 -5.99 -4.12 10.08
N ILE A 74 -4.70 -4.01 10.37
CA ILE A 74 -3.66 -3.64 9.41
C ILE A 74 -3.36 -4.86 8.52
N SER A 75 -3.26 -4.64 7.20
CA SER A 75 -2.92 -5.73 6.27
C SER A 75 -1.49 -6.21 6.55
N PRO A 76 -1.25 -7.53 6.66
CA PRO A 76 0.11 -8.05 6.66
C PRO A 76 0.82 -7.67 5.36
N SER A 77 2.06 -7.19 5.44
CA SER A 77 2.96 -7.14 4.28
C SER A 77 3.97 -8.28 4.42
N GLU A 78 3.98 -9.20 3.46
CA GLU A 78 4.92 -10.33 3.45
C GLU A 78 6.29 -9.92 2.87
N LYS A 79 6.33 -8.87 2.05
CA LYS A 79 7.55 -8.43 1.37
C LYS A 79 7.79 -6.96 1.64
N VAL A 80 8.98 -6.64 2.14
CA VAL A 80 9.43 -5.26 2.27
C VAL A 80 9.92 -4.78 0.91
N LEU A 81 9.17 -3.87 0.28
CA LEU A 81 9.62 -3.13 -0.89
C LEU A 81 10.67 -2.07 -0.46
N GLY A 82 11.92 -2.50 -0.28
CA GLY A 82 13.06 -1.63 0.03
C GLY A 82 13.72 -1.11 -1.24
N THR A 83 14.34 0.06 -1.15
CA THR A 83 15.30 0.50 -2.16
C THR A 83 16.60 -0.27 -1.92
N ILE A 84 17.10 -0.97 -2.94
CA ILE A 84 18.47 -1.51 -2.90
C ILE A 84 19.40 -0.32 -3.13
N THR A 85 20.05 0.14 -2.07
CA THR A 85 21.12 1.13 -2.16
C THR A 85 22.44 0.37 -2.20
N PHE A 86 23.20 0.53 -3.27
CA PHE A 86 24.57 0.02 -3.32
C PHE A 86 25.48 1.02 -2.59
N SER A 87 26.20 0.55 -1.58
CA SER A 87 27.30 1.28 -0.96
C SER A 87 28.61 0.54 -1.23
N GLU A 88 29.73 1.25 -1.25
CA GLU A 88 31.05 0.60 -1.23
C GLU A 88 31.18 -0.23 0.05
N GLY A 89 31.74 -1.44 -0.08
CA GLY A 89 31.91 -2.36 1.05
C GLY A 89 33.13 -3.24 0.82
N GLU A 90 33.89 -3.50 1.89
CA GLU A 90 35.06 -4.38 1.85
C GLU A 90 34.65 -5.82 2.16
N ILE A 91 35.21 -6.78 1.41
CA ILE A 91 34.94 -8.22 1.58
C ILE A 91 36.17 -8.89 2.19
N TYR A 92 36.00 -9.51 3.36
CA TYR A 92 37.04 -10.28 4.04
C TYR A 92 36.81 -11.79 3.81
N ILE A 93 37.71 -12.43 3.04
CA ILE A 93 37.67 -13.87 2.79
C ILE A 93 38.66 -14.56 3.72
N SER A 94 38.18 -15.51 4.52
CA SER A 94 39.03 -16.33 5.40
C SER A 94 39.02 -17.80 4.96
N ASN A 95 40.04 -18.55 5.36
CA ASN A 95 40.16 -19.98 5.07
C ASN A 95 39.07 -20.84 5.76
N LYS A 96 38.26 -20.23 6.64
CA LYS A 96 37.11 -20.85 7.32
C LYS A 96 35.76 -20.55 6.65
N GLY A 97 35.77 -19.79 5.54
CA GLY A 97 34.57 -19.38 4.82
C GLY A 97 34.54 -17.86 4.54
N MET A 98 33.59 -17.46 3.70
CA MET A 98 33.34 -16.06 3.32
C MET A 98 32.42 -15.39 4.33
N ASN A 99 32.86 -14.31 4.97
CA ASN A 99 32.02 -13.46 5.81
C ASN A 99 31.85 -12.10 5.10
N VAL A 100 30.60 -11.73 4.80
CA VAL A 100 30.29 -10.40 4.25
C VAL A 100 29.94 -9.49 5.42
N VAL A 101 30.79 -8.50 5.70
CA VAL A 101 30.51 -7.46 6.69
C VAL A 101 30.07 -6.22 5.93
N THR A 102 28.79 -5.87 6.03
CA THR A 102 28.29 -4.59 5.53
C THR A 102 28.57 -3.54 6.59
N VAL A 103 29.54 -2.66 6.34
CA VAL A 103 29.74 -1.45 7.14
C VAL A 103 28.88 -0.36 6.55
N ASP A 104 27.79 -0.02 7.23
CA ASP A 104 27.06 1.19 6.87
C ASP A 104 27.95 2.41 7.22
N PRO A 105 28.11 3.41 6.34
CA PRO A 105 29.01 4.54 6.58
C PRO A 105 28.70 5.31 7.88
N LEU A 106 27.44 5.32 8.33
CA LEU A 106 27.04 5.98 9.58
C LEU A 106 27.42 5.16 10.83
N SER A 107 27.34 3.83 10.75
CA SER A 107 27.76 2.94 11.84
C SER A 107 29.29 2.85 12.00
N ALA A 108 30.08 3.08 10.95
CA ALA A 108 31.54 3.21 11.06
C ALA A 108 31.96 4.47 11.83
N GLN A 109 31.21 5.57 11.70
CA GLN A 109 31.52 6.84 12.34
C GLN A 109 31.34 6.78 13.88
N PHE A 110 30.39 5.97 14.36
CA PHE A 110 30.19 5.73 15.79
C PHE A 110 31.37 4.97 16.42
N ILE A 111 31.94 3.98 15.73
CA ILE A 111 33.03 3.14 16.26
C ILE A 111 34.35 3.92 16.36
N MET A 112 34.61 4.86 15.46
CA MET A 112 35.84 5.68 15.47
C MET A 112 35.83 6.82 16.49
N SER A 113 34.69 7.10 17.13
CA SER A 113 34.56 8.17 18.14
C SER A 113 34.79 7.70 19.59
N GLU A 114 34.98 6.39 19.80
CA GLU A 114 35.20 5.78 21.12
C GLU A 114 36.64 5.26 21.33
N TRP A 115 37.62 5.74 20.55
CA TRP A 115 39.06 5.45 20.74
C TRP A 115 39.89 6.71 20.96
#